data_AF-A0A956X875-F1
#
_entry.id   AF-A0A956X875-F1
#
_cell.length_a   1.000
_cell.length_b   1.000
_cell.length_c   1.000
_cell.angle_alpha   90.00
_cell.angle_beta   90.00
_cell.angle_gamma   90.00
#
_symmetry.space_group_name_H-M   'P 1'
#
loop_
_entity.id
_entity.type
_entity.pdbx_description
1 polymer ?
#
loop_
_entity_poly.entity_id
_entity_poly.type
_entity_poly.pdbx_seq_one_letter_code
_entity_poly.pdbx_strand_id
1 'polypeptide(L)'
;MPDCLQVNDGRFQPERLAKSQVYQTGYDTIGAMYAILVINIEAPLEGTFHYHVPTDLASQLCVGHLVEIEFGRRLAQGIVIGFDETAPVEETKPIIALVDPQPVLWPWQIELAQWMSQEYLAPLNGCLRLMLPPGLTRWADIVVDINPYWDGNGRLTDLQQQLLDLLRQKGDLRGRQIRRALPKTDWKTAVTQLANRNILRKATVLDPPRVRPKKIRTAELIAGPKRLEAGLRQLGRASKQADVLFYLADLDDPLPEETAVLAATGASPHHLEALTEAELITISDFGFRMAEEESPTSEFPNPRSISLAIPHKDVLPQALALRGAATYYQITTLLARAAQPVAISDIYAATGANLQHLKKLAKLDLIRLGAEEVWRDPLADRDFTPAEAPQLTLDQTRVWGRVKVAMIEAEDEDVGLSGQDGDGVTLDDTSSPAHPYTPTPPKPFLLHGVTGSGKTE
;
A
#
# COMPACT_ATOMS: atom_id res chain seq x y z
N MET A 1 -25.48 -57.93 31.87
CA MET A 1 -24.45 -56.94 31.52
C MET A 1 -24.60 -56.63 30.04
N PRO A 2 -25.23 -55.50 29.69
CA PRO A 2 -25.37 -55.09 28.29
C PRO A 2 -24.58 -53.82 27.95
N ASP A 3 -24.12 -53.79 26.70
CA ASP A 3 -24.01 -52.67 25.77
C ASP A 3 -23.15 -51.45 26.14
N CYS A 4 -21.87 -51.55 25.76
CA CYS A 4 -21.03 -50.38 25.48
C CYS A 4 -21.51 -49.69 24.20
N LEU A 5 -21.89 -48.43 24.38
CA LEU A 5 -22.32 -47.46 23.37
C LEU A 5 -21.46 -47.48 22.11
N GLN A 6 -22.15 -47.67 20.98
CA GLN A 6 -21.62 -47.39 19.64
C GLN A 6 -21.17 -45.93 19.58
N VAL A 7 -19.87 -45.73 19.38
CA VAL A 7 -19.28 -44.45 18.99
C VAL A 7 -19.69 -44.23 17.53
N ASN A 8 -20.54 -43.24 17.29
CA ASN A 8 -20.87 -42.81 15.93
C ASN A 8 -19.57 -42.38 15.23
N ASP A 9 -19.23 -43.10 14.16
CA ASP A 9 -18.14 -42.77 13.22
C ASP A 9 -18.48 -41.43 12.51
N GLY A 10 -18.19 -40.32 13.18
CA GLY A 10 -18.27 -38.95 12.64
C GLY A 10 -17.15 -38.69 11.63
N ARG A 11 -17.07 -39.48 10.57
CA ARG A 11 -16.10 -39.30 9.50
C ARG A 11 -16.43 -38.02 8.73
N PHE A 12 -15.45 -37.14 8.57
CA PHE A 12 -15.45 -36.13 7.52
C PHE A 12 -15.58 -36.86 6.17
N GLN A 13 -16.79 -36.86 5.61
CA GLN A 13 -17.10 -37.48 4.33
C GLN A 13 -17.20 -36.37 3.28
N PRO A 14 -16.14 -36.16 2.47
CA PRO A 14 -16.19 -35.17 1.41
C PRO A 14 -17.21 -35.51 0.32
N GLU A 15 -17.67 -36.77 0.22
CA GLU A 15 -18.66 -37.20 -0.77
C GLU A 15 -20.07 -36.65 -0.50
N ARG A 16 -20.38 -36.19 0.73
CA ARG A 16 -21.62 -35.45 1.03
C ARG A 16 -21.58 -34.00 0.54
N LEU A 17 -20.40 -33.45 0.21
CA LEU A 17 -20.25 -32.11 -0.39
C LEU A 17 -20.76 -32.07 -1.83
N ALA A 18 -20.88 -33.22 -2.51
CA ALA A 18 -21.37 -33.27 -3.90
C ALA A 18 -22.91 -33.25 -4.04
N LYS A 19 -23.67 -33.27 -2.92
CA LYS A 19 -25.15 -33.35 -2.95
C LYS A 19 -25.88 -32.30 -2.11
N SER A 20 -25.21 -31.22 -1.70
CA SER A 20 -25.92 -29.95 -1.44
C SER A 20 -25.84 -29.13 -2.72
N GLN A 21 -26.98 -29.06 -3.40
CA GLN A 21 -27.17 -28.40 -4.68
C GLN A 21 -26.55 -26.99 -4.75
N VAL A 22 -25.78 -26.80 -5.83
CA VAL A 22 -25.32 -25.55 -6.47
C VAL A 22 -24.13 -24.83 -5.81
N TYR A 23 -22.93 -25.36 -6.06
CA TYR A 23 -21.75 -24.53 -6.37
C TYR A 23 -21.33 -24.85 -7.80
N GLN A 24 -22.02 -24.24 -8.76
CA GLN A 24 -21.50 -24.15 -10.11
C GLN A 24 -20.59 -22.93 -10.17
N THR A 25 -19.32 -23.18 -10.45
CA THR A 25 -18.32 -22.19 -10.84
C THR A 25 -18.74 -21.61 -12.19
N GLY A 26 -19.56 -20.57 -12.13
CA GLY A 26 -20.07 -19.84 -13.29
C GLY A 26 -20.56 -18.49 -12.80
N TYR A 27 -20.11 -17.42 -13.45
CA TYR A 27 -20.55 -16.05 -13.19
C TYR A 27 -22.00 -15.84 -13.64
N ASP A 28 -22.95 -16.57 -13.07
CA ASP A 28 -24.38 -16.34 -13.27
C ASP A 28 -24.90 -15.40 -12.17
N THR A 29 -24.51 -14.14 -12.28
CA THR A 29 -25.06 -13.05 -11.45
C THR A 29 -26.43 -12.56 -11.97
N ILE A 30 -27.02 -13.24 -12.96
CA ILE A 30 -28.18 -12.72 -13.71
C ILE A 30 -29.53 -13.27 -13.20
N GLY A 31 -29.56 -14.25 -12.29
CA GLY A 31 -30.80 -14.84 -11.76
C GLY A 31 -31.13 -14.58 -10.28
N ALA A 32 -30.12 -14.32 -9.44
CA ALA A 32 -30.33 -14.29 -7.99
C ALA A 32 -30.72 -12.90 -7.46
N MET A 33 -31.92 -12.79 -6.88
CA MET A 33 -32.48 -11.54 -6.34
C MET A 33 -32.03 -11.26 -4.89
N TYR A 34 -31.62 -12.29 -4.15
CA TYR A 34 -31.33 -12.19 -2.72
C TYR A 34 -29.95 -12.72 -2.37
N ALA A 35 -29.25 -12.00 -1.51
CA ALA A 35 -28.02 -12.42 -0.88
C ALA A 35 -28.31 -13.04 0.49
N ILE A 36 -27.60 -14.11 0.82
CA ILE A 36 -27.62 -14.78 2.11
C ILE A 36 -26.44 -14.27 2.94
N LEU A 37 -26.72 -13.72 4.11
CA LEU A 37 -25.72 -13.08 4.96
C LEU A 37 -25.63 -13.69 6.35
N VAL A 38 -24.39 -13.73 6.86
CA VAL A 38 -24.13 -13.87 8.29
C VAL A 38 -23.80 -12.50 8.87
N ILE A 39 -24.52 -12.11 9.92
CA ILE A 39 -24.37 -10.77 10.51
C ILE A 39 -23.12 -10.74 11.40
N ASN A 40 -22.20 -9.84 11.10
CA ASN A 40 -20.97 -9.62 11.85
C ASN A 40 -21.23 -8.68 13.04
N ILE A 41 -21.68 -9.24 14.16
CA ILE A 41 -21.90 -8.52 15.43
C ILE A 41 -21.14 -9.14 16.59
N GLU A 42 -20.97 -8.35 17.65
CA GLU A 42 -20.27 -8.69 18.90
C GLU A 42 -21.17 -9.48 19.87
N ALA A 43 -22.02 -10.36 19.34
CA ALA A 43 -22.90 -11.23 20.11
C ALA A 43 -23.05 -12.57 19.37
N PRO A 44 -23.21 -13.70 20.08
CA PRO A 44 -23.59 -14.96 19.47
C PRO A 44 -24.85 -14.76 18.64
N LEU A 45 -24.77 -15.06 17.34
CA LEU A 45 -25.93 -15.04 16.47
C LEU A 45 -25.93 -16.33 15.66
N GLU A 46 -27.03 -17.04 15.76
CA GLU A 46 -27.28 -18.25 15.01
C GLU A 46 -28.11 -17.91 13.77
N GLY A 47 -27.80 -18.57 12.66
CA GLY A 47 -28.55 -18.46 11.42
C GLY A 47 -28.03 -17.44 10.40
N THR A 48 -28.72 -17.42 9.28
CA THR A 48 -28.43 -16.61 8.09
C THR A 48 -29.63 -15.73 7.76
N PHE A 49 -29.41 -14.64 7.06
CA PHE A 49 -30.43 -13.63 6.78
C PHE A 49 -30.43 -13.27 5.30
N HIS A 50 -31.63 -13.14 4.72
CA HIS A 50 -31.81 -12.80 3.32
C HIS A 50 -32.02 -11.30 3.16
N TYR A 51 -31.26 -10.68 2.25
CA TYR A 51 -31.39 -9.28 1.87
C TYR A 51 -31.48 -9.22 0.34
N HIS A 52 -32.30 -8.32 -0.20
CA HIS A 52 -32.31 -8.14 -1.64
C HIS A 52 -31.10 -7.34 -2.10
N VAL A 53 -30.60 -7.67 -3.29
CA VAL A 53 -29.43 -7.03 -3.89
C VAL A 53 -29.90 -5.83 -4.73
N PRO A 54 -29.50 -4.60 -4.41
CA PRO A 54 -29.78 -3.45 -5.27
C PRO A 54 -29.15 -3.61 -6.66
N THR A 55 -29.80 -3.06 -7.69
CA THR A 55 -29.36 -3.19 -9.08
C THR A 55 -27.96 -2.63 -9.34
N ASP A 56 -27.56 -1.59 -8.59
CA ASP A 56 -26.24 -0.96 -8.65
C ASP A 56 -25.11 -1.81 -8.04
N LEU A 57 -25.46 -2.76 -7.16
CA LEU A 57 -24.52 -3.69 -6.52
C LEU A 57 -24.51 -5.07 -7.18
N ALA A 58 -25.52 -5.40 -7.99
CA ALA A 58 -25.70 -6.73 -8.57
C ALA A 58 -24.49 -7.23 -9.36
N SER A 59 -23.79 -6.35 -10.10
CA SER A 59 -22.63 -6.75 -10.92
C SER A 59 -21.31 -6.85 -10.14
N GLN A 60 -21.28 -6.42 -8.87
CA GLN A 60 -20.06 -6.35 -8.05
C GLN A 60 -20.10 -7.32 -6.87
N LEU A 61 -21.29 -7.60 -6.36
CA LEU A 61 -21.47 -8.40 -5.16
C LEU A 61 -21.22 -9.89 -5.45
N CYS A 62 -20.35 -10.52 -4.67
CA CYS A 62 -20.13 -11.96 -4.70
C CYS A 62 -19.95 -12.54 -3.28
N VAL A 63 -19.94 -13.86 -3.16
CA VAL A 63 -19.64 -14.57 -1.90
C VAL A 63 -18.30 -14.09 -1.33
N GLY A 64 -18.24 -13.91 -0.02
CA GLY A 64 -17.08 -13.40 0.70
C GLY A 64 -17.01 -11.88 0.87
N HIS A 65 -17.89 -11.13 0.21
CA HIS A 65 -17.98 -9.68 0.42
C HIS A 65 -18.48 -9.33 1.82
N LEU A 66 -17.90 -8.26 2.37
CA LEU A 66 -18.39 -7.59 3.56
C LEU A 66 -19.26 -6.41 3.13
N VAL A 67 -20.50 -6.38 3.58
CA VAL A 67 -21.48 -5.37 3.22
C VAL A 67 -22.01 -4.61 4.44
N GLU A 68 -22.53 -3.42 4.19
CA GLU A 68 -23.30 -2.64 5.14
C GLU A 68 -24.80 -2.93 4.96
N ILE A 69 -25.48 -3.18 6.07
CA ILE A 69 -26.90 -3.55 6.11
C ILE A 69 -27.58 -2.94 7.34
N GLU A 70 -28.90 -2.85 7.29
CA GLU A 70 -29.72 -2.60 8.47
C GLU A 70 -30.12 -3.91 9.15
N PHE A 71 -29.64 -4.14 10.37
CA PHE A 71 -30.04 -5.27 11.20
C PHE A 71 -30.87 -4.81 12.41
N GLY A 72 -32.19 -4.97 12.33
CA GLY A 72 -33.14 -4.39 13.29
C GLY A 72 -33.24 -2.87 13.11
N ARG A 73 -32.95 -2.10 14.17
CA ARG A 73 -32.93 -0.61 14.17
C ARG A 73 -31.52 0.00 14.07
N ARG A 74 -30.51 -0.79 13.67
CA ARG A 74 -29.11 -0.38 13.62
C ARG A 74 -28.46 -0.79 12.31
N LEU A 75 -27.44 -0.05 11.91
CA LEU A 75 -26.51 -0.48 10.86
C LEU A 75 -25.58 -1.55 11.42
N ALA A 76 -25.26 -2.53 10.60
CA ALA A 76 -24.36 -3.63 10.92
C ALA A 76 -23.58 -4.02 9.66
N GLN A 77 -22.53 -4.80 9.87
CA GLN A 77 -21.83 -5.45 8.76
C GLN A 77 -22.39 -6.87 8.57
N GLY A 78 -22.50 -7.30 7.33
CA GLY A 78 -22.89 -8.66 6.95
C GLY A 78 -21.84 -9.26 6.03
N ILE A 79 -21.60 -10.56 6.16
CA ILE A 79 -20.73 -11.32 5.26
C ILE A 79 -21.64 -12.10 4.32
N VAL A 80 -21.48 -11.88 3.01
CA VAL A 80 -22.21 -12.65 1.99
C VAL A 80 -21.65 -14.05 1.94
N ILE A 81 -22.48 -15.05 2.20
CA ILE A 81 -22.10 -16.47 2.20
C ILE A 81 -22.76 -17.27 1.08
N GLY A 82 -23.70 -16.66 0.36
CA GLY A 82 -24.42 -17.31 -0.74
C GLY A 82 -25.47 -16.38 -1.34
N PHE A 83 -26.17 -16.88 -2.35
CA PHE A 83 -27.26 -16.21 -3.03
C PHE A 83 -28.43 -17.17 -3.20
N ASP A 84 -29.63 -16.61 -3.31
CA ASP A 84 -30.86 -17.37 -3.55
C ASP A 84 -31.77 -16.58 -4.51
N GLU A 85 -32.58 -17.30 -5.27
CA GLU A 85 -33.63 -16.73 -6.12
C GLU A 85 -34.84 -16.29 -5.29
N THR A 86 -35.06 -16.93 -4.14
CA THR A 86 -36.20 -16.66 -3.26
C THR A 86 -35.75 -16.31 -1.84
N ALA A 87 -36.56 -15.51 -1.14
CA ALA A 87 -36.37 -15.27 0.28
C ALA A 87 -37.46 -16.01 1.07
N PRO A 88 -37.15 -16.55 2.27
CA PRO A 88 -38.13 -17.20 3.14
C PRO A 88 -39.11 -16.22 3.79
N VAL A 89 -39.04 -14.93 3.46
CA VAL A 89 -39.86 -13.84 4.00
C VAL A 89 -40.36 -12.95 2.86
N GLU A 90 -41.56 -12.38 3.03
CA GLU A 90 -42.20 -11.54 2.01
C GLU A 90 -41.47 -10.20 1.79
N GLU A 91 -40.98 -9.58 2.87
CA GLU A 91 -40.26 -8.30 2.81
C GLU A 91 -38.82 -8.44 3.30
N THR A 92 -37.85 -8.12 2.43
CA THR A 92 -36.43 -8.06 2.78
C THR A 92 -35.93 -6.62 2.76
N LYS A 93 -34.92 -6.34 3.57
CA LYS A 93 -34.19 -5.07 3.51
C LYS A 93 -33.13 -5.09 2.40
N PRO A 94 -32.75 -3.94 1.83
CA PRO A 94 -31.66 -3.85 0.86
C PRO A 94 -30.30 -4.03 1.53
N ILE A 95 -29.32 -4.50 0.74
CA ILE A 95 -27.91 -4.21 1.02
C ILE A 95 -27.66 -2.72 0.79
N ILE A 96 -26.95 -2.05 1.70
CA ILE A 96 -26.74 -0.60 1.63
C ILE A 96 -25.51 -0.28 0.78
N ALA A 97 -24.40 -0.95 1.06
CA ALA A 97 -23.12 -0.71 0.37
C ALA A 97 -22.14 -1.86 0.57
N LEU A 98 -21.14 -1.95 -0.30
CA LEU A 98 -19.93 -2.75 -0.09
C LEU A 98 -19.01 -2.04 0.91
N VAL A 99 -18.51 -2.76 1.93
CA VAL A 99 -17.52 -2.22 2.89
C VAL A 99 -16.13 -2.17 2.27
N ASP A 100 -15.85 -3.10 1.37
CA ASP A 100 -14.62 -3.21 0.58
C ASP A 100 -15.00 -3.60 -0.86
N PRO A 101 -14.34 -3.04 -1.90
CA PRO A 101 -14.60 -3.39 -3.29
C PRO A 101 -14.16 -4.81 -3.68
N GLN A 102 -13.42 -5.51 -2.83
CA GLN A 102 -13.04 -6.90 -3.03
C GLN A 102 -13.63 -7.82 -1.96
N PRO A 103 -13.82 -9.12 -2.24
CA PRO A 103 -14.19 -10.09 -1.23
C PRO A 103 -13.14 -10.15 -0.12
N VAL A 104 -13.59 -10.12 1.13
CA VAL A 104 -12.68 -10.13 2.29
C VAL A 104 -12.45 -11.53 2.84
N LEU A 105 -13.32 -12.47 2.46
CA LEU A 105 -13.20 -13.90 2.74
C LEU A 105 -13.24 -14.69 1.44
N TRP A 106 -12.45 -15.75 1.40
CA TRP A 106 -12.47 -16.75 0.35
C TRP A 106 -13.53 -17.81 0.62
N PRO A 107 -14.04 -18.53 -0.41
CA PRO A 107 -15.01 -19.60 -0.23
C PRO A 107 -14.57 -20.66 0.80
N TRP A 108 -13.30 -21.09 0.74
CA TRP A 108 -12.75 -22.06 1.69
C TRP A 108 -12.75 -21.58 3.15
N GLN A 109 -12.62 -20.27 3.38
CA GLN A 109 -12.70 -19.68 4.73
C GLN A 109 -14.14 -19.80 5.26
N ILE A 110 -15.12 -19.58 4.39
CA ILE A 110 -16.53 -19.70 4.74
C ILE A 110 -16.86 -21.16 5.07
N GLU A 111 -16.41 -22.10 4.25
CA GLU A 111 -16.56 -23.55 4.49
C GLU A 111 -15.89 -23.97 5.80
N LEU A 112 -14.65 -23.53 6.04
CA LEU A 112 -13.95 -23.81 7.30
C LEU A 112 -14.71 -23.24 8.50
N ALA A 113 -15.28 -22.04 8.38
CA ALA A 113 -16.06 -21.43 9.44
C ALA A 113 -17.37 -22.20 9.71
N GLN A 114 -18.02 -22.72 8.67
CA GLN A 114 -19.20 -23.59 8.79
C GLN A 114 -18.84 -24.91 9.46
N TRP A 115 -17.74 -25.54 9.05
CA TRP A 115 -17.24 -26.76 9.69
C TRP A 115 -16.92 -26.53 11.17
N MET A 116 -16.18 -25.47 11.51
CA MET A 116 -15.88 -25.14 12.92
C MET A 116 -17.15 -24.87 13.73
N SER A 117 -18.14 -24.20 13.14
CA SER A 117 -19.42 -23.94 13.78
C SER A 117 -20.17 -25.23 14.12
N GLN A 118 -20.18 -26.19 13.19
CA GLN A 118 -20.84 -27.49 13.37
C GLN A 118 -20.08 -28.38 14.36
N GLU A 119 -18.76 -28.50 14.20
CA GLU A 119 -17.93 -29.42 14.99
C GLU A 119 -17.81 -28.98 16.45
N TYR A 120 -17.59 -27.67 16.67
CA TYR A 120 -17.37 -27.12 18.01
C TYR A 120 -18.61 -26.46 18.61
N LEU A 121 -19.77 -26.58 17.95
CA LEU A 121 -21.02 -25.91 18.35
C LEU A 121 -20.83 -24.42 18.61
N ALA A 122 -19.92 -23.80 17.85
CA ALA A 122 -19.60 -22.38 17.96
C ALA A 122 -20.52 -21.57 17.04
N PRO A 123 -20.93 -20.34 17.42
CA PRO A 123 -21.71 -19.48 16.54
C PRO A 123 -20.97 -19.18 15.22
N LEU A 124 -21.60 -19.43 14.08
CA LEU A 124 -21.01 -19.24 12.75
C LEU A 124 -20.47 -17.82 12.55
N ASN A 125 -21.19 -16.81 13.06
CA ASN A 125 -20.75 -15.43 12.98
C ASN A 125 -19.45 -15.19 13.77
N GLY A 126 -19.23 -15.90 14.88
CA GLY A 126 -18.00 -15.89 15.64
C GLY A 126 -16.84 -16.51 14.87
N CYS A 127 -17.07 -17.65 14.23
CA CYS A 127 -16.09 -18.34 13.39
C CYS A 127 -15.65 -17.49 12.19
N LEU A 128 -16.59 -16.94 11.43
CA LEU A 128 -16.29 -16.08 10.27
C LEU A 128 -15.55 -14.80 10.68
N ARG A 129 -15.92 -14.21 11.83
CA ARG A 129 -15.29 -12.99 12.33
C ARG A 129 -13.80 -13.16 12.61
N LEU A 130 -13.35 -14.36 13.01
CA LEU A 130 -11.93 -14.64 13.24
C LEU A 130 -11.10 -14.62 11.95
N MET A 131 -11.74 -14.77 10.79
CA MET A 131 -11.08 -14.82 9.48
C MET A 131 -11.07 -13.46 8.78
N LEU A 132 -11.82 -12.48 9.29
CA LEU A 132 -11.86 -11.14 8.71
C LEU A 132 -10.52 -10.41 8.87
N PRO A 133 -10.03 -9.72 7.82
CA PRO A 133 -8.83 -8.91 7.94
C PRO A 133 -8.96 -7.83 9.04
N PRO A 134 -7.90 -7.62 9.84
CA PRO A 134 -7.93 -6.61 10.89
C PRO A 134 -8.15 -5.21 10.30
N GLY A 135 -9.05 -4.42 10.91
CA GLY A 135 -9.37 -3.06 10.48
C GLY A 135 -10.53 -2.91 9.50
N LEU A 136 -11.03 -4.02 8.93
CA LEU A 136 -12.26 -4.06 8.12
C LEU A 136 -13.51 -4.27 8.97
N THR A 137 -13.39 -5.06 10.04
CA THR A 137 -14.43 -5.22 11.06
C THR A 137 -14.60 -3.89 11.81
N ARG A 138 -15.72 -3.21 11.56
CA ARG A 138 -16.05 -1.95 12.20
C ARG A 138 -17.27 -2.14 13.06
N TRP A 139 -17.13 -1.75 14.31
CA TRP A 139 -18.25 -1.68 15.22
C TRP A 139 -19.10 -0.47 14.85
N ALA A 140 -20.40 -0.72 14.71
CA ALA A 140 -21.41 0.31 14.76
C ALA A 140 -21.22 1.14 16.04
N ASP A 141 -20.62 2.34 15.91
CA ASP A 141 -20.70 3.34 16.97
C ASP A 141 -22.10 3.95 16.92
N ILE A 142 -22.49 4.62 17.99
CA ILE A 142 -23.77 5.33 18.01
C ILE A 142 -23.46 6.83 17.98
N VAL A 143 -24.15 7.58 17.14
CA VAL A 143 -24.22 9.03 17.26
C VAL A 143 -25.48 9.35 18.06
N VAL A 144 -25.30 10.18 19.08
CA VAL A 144 -26.37 10.64 19.96
C VAL A 144 -26.47 12.15 19.81
N ASP A 145 -27.68 12.62 19.58
CA ASP A 145 -28.02 14.03 19.47
C ASP A 145 -29.31 14.32 20.25
N ILE A 146 -29.54 15.60 20.56
CA ILE A 146 -30.77 16.02 21.23
C ILE A 146 -31.90 16.04 20.21
N ASN A 147 -33.05 15.44 20.55
CA ASN A 147 -34.20 15.49 19.66
C ASN A 147 -34.65 16.96 19.49
N PRO A 148 -34.65 17.54 18.27
CA PRO A 148 -35.01 18.94 18.06
C PRO A 148 -36.48 19.24 18.38
N TYR A 149 -37.34 18.21 18.46
CA TYR A 149 -38.76 18.35 18.81
C TYR A 149 -39.05 18.13 20.29
N TRP A 150 -38.02 17.91 21.12
CA TRP A 150 -38.22 17.79 22.56
C TRP A 150 -38.53 19.15 23.19
N ASP A 151 -39.56 19.18 24.05
CA ASP A 151 -40.12 20.38 24.68
C ASP A 151 -39.31 20.91 25.89
N GLY A 152 -38.17 20.26 26.21
CA GLY A 152 -37.33 20.61 27.35
C GLY A 152 -37.85 20.10 28.70
N ASN A 153 -38.98 19.38 28.73
CA ASN A 153 -39.59 18.89 29.95
C ASN A 153 -39.25 17.43 30.24
N GLY A 154 -39.26 17.07 31.53
CA GLY A 154 -39.13 15.70 32.00
C GLY A 154 -38.18 15.58 33.19
N ARG A 155 -38.49 14.66 34.12
CA ARG A 155 -37.59 14.35 35.23
C ARG A 155 -36.35 13.65 34.69
N LEU A 156 -35.18 14.19 35.03
CA LEU A 156 -33.88 13.68 34.63
C LEU A 156 -33.10 13.27 35.88
N THR A 157 -32.31 12.20 35.78
CA THR A 157 -31.29 11.88 36.79
C THR A 157 -30.06 12.76 36.59
N ASP A 158 -29.19 12.85 37.61
CA ASP A 158 -27.95 13.65 37.52
C ASP A 158 -27.09 13.24 36.31
N LEU A 159 -27.02 11.93 36.03
CA LEU A 159 -26.32 11.40 34.86
C LEU A 159 -26.98 11.79 33.53
N GLN A 160 -28.32 11.73 33.46
CA GLN A 160 -29.05 12.13 32.26
C GLN A 160 -28.90 13.64 31.99
N GLN A 161 -28.87 14.45 33.06
CA GLN A 161 -28.62 15.88 32.97
C GLN A 161 -27.20 16.17 32.48
N GLN A 162 -26.19 15.52 33.07
CA GLN A 162 -24.78 15.63 32.63
C GLN A 162 -24.59 15.25 31.17
N LEU A 163 -25.29 14.20 30.70
CA LEU A 163 -25.25 13.78 29.30
C LEU A 163 -25.88 14.82 28.36
N LEU A 164 -27.01 15.41 28.74
CA LEU A 164 -27.67 16.49 27.98
C LEU A 164 -26.80 17.76 27.92
N ASP A 165 -26.20 18.15 29.04
CA ASP A 165 -25.32 19.32 29.10
C ASP A 165 -24.08 19.12 28.23
N LEU A 166 -23.53 17.90 28.23
CA LEU A 166 -22.41 17.53 27.36
C LEU A 166 -22.78 17.63 25.87
N LEU A 167 -23.97 17.16 25.47
CA LEU A 167 -24.46 17.26 24.11
C LEU A 167 -24.78 18.71 23.70
N ARG A 168 -25.31 19.54 24.62
CA ARG A 168 -25.51 20.98 24.38
C ARG A 168 -24.20 21.72 24.12
N GLN A 169 -23.15 21.36 24.85
CA GLN A 169 -21.85 22.02 24.72
C GLN A 169 -21.09 21.59 23.47
N LYS A 170 -21.13 20.29 23.11
CA LYS A 170 -20.27 19.71 22.07
C LYS A 170 -21.01 19.31 20.79
N GLY A 171 -22.33 19.48 20.75
CA GLY A 171 -23.18 19.00 19.67
C GLY A 171 -23.30 17.47 19.68
N ASP A 172 -23.57 16.89 18.51
CA ASP A 172 -23.76 15.46 18.33
C ASP A 172 -22.48 14.69 18.70
N LEU A 173 -22.62 13.70 19.57
CA LEU A 173 -21.48 12.93 20.07
C LEU A 173 -21.59 11.46 19.74
N ARG A 174 -20.45 10.87 19.41
CA ARG A 174 -20.32 9.42 19.27
C ARG A 174 -20.27 8.74 20.62
N GLY A 175 -20.72 7.49 20.70
CA GLY A 175 -20.69 6.66 21.90
C GLY A 175 -19.29 6.56 22.51
N ARG A 176 -18.25 6.46 21.67
CA ARG A 176 -16.85 6.51 22.14
C ARG A 176 -16.44 7.86 22.74
N GLN A 177 -16.99 8.97 22.24
CA GLN A 177 -16.71 10.31 22.78
C GLN A 177 -17.45 10.50 24.11
N ILE A 178 -18.68 10.02 24.21
CA ILE A 178 -19.46 10.02 25.47
C ILE A 178 -18.75 9.17 26.53
N ARG A 179 -18.31 7.95 26.19
CA ARG A 179 -17.56 7.07 27.10
C ARG A 179 -16.28 7.72 27.64
N ARG A 180 -15.58 8.51 26.81
CA ARG A 180 -14.35 9.23 27.22
C ARG A 180 -14.67 10.43 28.11
N ALA A 181 -15.78 11.12 27.85
CA ALA A 181 -16.20 12.28 28.63
C ALA A 181 -16.84 11.89 29.98
N LEU A 182 -17.53 10.74 30.03
CA LEU A 182 -18.21 10.20 31.21
C LEU A 182 -17.66 8.81 31.57
N PRO A 183 -16.41 8.72 32.09
CA PRO A 183 -15.80 7.45 32.46
C PRO A 183 -16.46 6.85 33.71
N LYS A 184 -16.51 5.52 33.79
CA LYS A 184 -17.08 4.73 34.91
C LYS A 184 -18.57 4.98 35.20
N THR A 185 -19.32 5.47 34.22
CA THR A 185 -20.77 5.69 34.35
C THR A 185 -21.55 4.85 33.34
N ASP A 186 -22.77 4.44 33.69
CA ASP A 186 -23.66 3.69 32.79
C ASP A 186 -24.41 4.63 31.82
N TRP A 187 -23.63 5.37 31.04
CA TRP A 187 -24.15 6.31 30.05
C TRP A 187 -24.97 5.60 28.96
N LYS A 188 -24.73 4.31 28.69
CA LYS A 188 -25.46 3.54 27.68
C LYS A 188 -26.94 3.36 28.08
N THR A 189 -27.18 3.02 29.34
CA THR A 189 -28.54 2.91 29.88
C THR A 189 -29.22 4.28 29.90
N ALA A 190 -28.50 5.34 30.30
CA ALA A 190 -29.04 6.70 30.28
C ALA A 190 -29.45 7.16 28.86
N VAL A 191 -28.58 6.96 27.86
CA VAL A 191 -28.89 7.22 26.45
C VAL A 191 -30.13 6.43 26.00
N THR A 192 -30.21 5.15 26.35
CA THR A 192 -31.33 4.28 25.95
C THR A 192 -32.64 4.74 26.58
N GLN A 193 -32.64 5.10 27.86
CA GLN A 193 -33.83 5.62 28.56
C GLN A 193 -34.29 6.96 27.99
N LEU A 194 -33.37 7.87 27.69
CA LEU A 194 -33.71 9.17 27.10
C LEU A 194 -34.17 9.04 25.64
N ALA A 195 -33.58 8.12 24.88
CA ALA A 195 -34.03 7.81 23.52
C ALA A 195 -35.44 7.21 23.49
N ASN A 196 -35.75 6.28 24.41
CA ASN A 196 -37.09 5.71 24.54
C ASN A 196 -38.15 6.76 24.95
N ARG A 197 -37.73 7.84 25.62
CA ARG A 197 -38.58 8.98 25.98
C ARG A 197 -38.62 10.06 24.90
N ASN A 198 -38.04 9.81 23.72
CA ASN A 198 -37.90 10.78 22.63
C ASN A 198 -37.19 12.09 23.02
N ILE A 199 -36.36 12.08 24.07
CA ILE A 199 -35.55 13.24 24.48
C ILE A 199 -34.25 13.30 23.66
N LEU A 200 -33.65 12.14 23.40
CA LEU A 200 -32.48 12.00 22.54
C LEU A 200 -32.84 11.23 21.28
N ARG A 201 -32.14 11.52 20.19
CA ARG A 201 -32.09 10.64 19.02
C ARG A 201 -30.77 9.85 19.08
N LYS A 202 -30.85 8.62 18.59
CA LYS A 202 -29.72 7.70 18.52
C LYS A 202 -29.69 7.11 17.11
N ALA A 203 -28.66 7.47 16.35
CA ALA A 203 -28.38 6.87 15.06
C ALA A 203 -27.19 5.92 15.20
N THR A 204 -27.18 4.85 14.43
CA THR A 204 -25.99 4.00 14.30
C THR A 204 -25.13 4.55 13.17
N VAL A 205 -23.82 4.61 13.38
CA VAL A 205 -22.87 5.04 12.36
C VAL A 205 -21.70 4.06 12.32
N LEU A 206 -21.39 3.58 11.13
CA LEU A 206 -20.15 2.87 10.83
C LEU A 206 -19.10 3.90 10.40
N ASP A 207 -17.92 3.88 11.02
CA ASP A 207 -16.81 4.71 10.55
C ASP A 207 -16.38 4.26 9.15
N PRO A 208 -15.91 5.14 8.23
CA PRO A 208 -15.26 4.71 6.99
C PRO A 208 -13.91 3.99 7.26
N PRO A 209 -13.34 3.23 6.28
CA PRO A 209 -12.12 2.45 6.50
C PRO A 209 -10.97 3.37 6.89
N ARG A 210 -10.26 3.02 7.97
CA ARG A 210 -9.11 3.79 8.44
C ARG A 210 -7.79 3.32 7.84
N VAL A 211 -7.77 2.17 7.17
CA VAL A 211 -6.57 1.67 6.51
C VAL A 211 -6.39 2.50 5.24
N ARG A 212 -5.40 3.37 5.24
CA ARG A 212 -4.95 4.10 4.06
C ARG A 212 -3.65 3.45 3.57
N PRO A 213 -3.48 3.26 2.26
CA PRO A 213 -2.23 2.73 1.72
C PRO A 213 -1.06 3.60 2.18
N LYS A 214 0.07 2.96 2.49
CA LYS A 214 1.27 3.68 2.94
C LYS A 214 1.85 4.43 1.76
N LYS A 215 1.80 5.76 1.81
CA LYS A 215 2.46 6.62 0.83
C LYS A 215 3.90 6.89 1.26
N ILE A 216 4.85 6.64 0.36
CA ILE A 216 6.23 7.12 0.52
C ILE A 216 6.40 8.40 -0.30
N ARG A 217 7.26 9.30 0.18
CA ARG A 217 7.61 10.51 -0.58
C ARG A 217 8.75 10.15 -1.53
N THR A 218 8.61 10.50 -2.80
CA THR A 218 9.58 10.19 -3.85
C THR A 218 10.14 11.47 -4.46
N ALA A 219 11.27 11.35 -5.15
CA ALA A 219 11.81 12.38 -6.01
C ALA A 219 12.26 11.77 -7.34
N GLU A 220 12.02 12.48 -8.44
CA GLU A 220 12.45 12.09 -9.79
C GLU A 220 13.16 13.26 -10.49
N LEU A 221 14.11 12.95 -11.37
CA LEU A 221 14.77 13.95 -12.21
C LEU A 221 13.85 14.30 -13.38
N ILE A 222 13.55 15.59 -13.55
CA ILE A 222 12.71 16.08 -14.67
C ILE A 222 13.48 16.93 -15.68
N ALA A 223 14.67 17.39 -15.33
CA ALA A 223 15.50 18.21 -16.21
C ALA A 223 16.35 17.35 -17.15
N GLY A 224 16.33 17.68 -18.44
CA GLY A 224 17.29 17.16 -19.42
C GLY A 224 18.71 17.69 -19.19
N PRO A 225 19.74 17.11 -19.84
CA PRO A 225 21.15 17.30 -19.50
C PRO A 225 21.60 18.77 -19.52
N LYS A 226 21.21 19.53 -20.55
CA LYS A 226 21.58 20.96 -20.66
C LYS A 226 20.97 21.82 -19.56
N ARG A 227 19.70 21.58 -19.22
CA ARG A 227 19.00 22.30 -18.14
C ARG A 227 19.58 21.93 -16.78
N LEU A 228 19.89 20.65 -16.60
CA LEU A 228 20.52 20.13 -15.39
C LEU A 228 21.85 20.83 -15.14
N GLU A 229 22.73 20.87 -16.13
CA GLU A 229 24.03 21.53 -16.01
C GLU A 229 23.88 23.02 -15.68
N ALA A 230 23.06 23.76 -16.44
CA ALA A 230 22.84 25.18 -16.20
C ALA A 230 22.25 25.48 -14.81
N GLY A 231 21.36 24.62 -14.32
CA GLY A 231 20.78 24.75 -12.97
C GLY A 231 21.78 24.41 -11.86
N LEU A 232 22.61 23.38 -12.06
CA LEU A 232 23.66 23.00 -11.11
C LEU A 232 24.70 24.11 -10.97
N ARG A 233 25.10 24.77 -12.07
CA ARG A 233 26.01 25.93 -12.06
C ARG A 233 25.47 27.13 -11.27
N GLN A 234 24.23 27.13 -10.77
CA GLN A 234 23.70 28.18 -9.90
C GLN A 234 23.76 27.82 -8.40
N LEU A 235 24.13 26.59 -8.05
CA LEU A 235 24.08 26.07 -6.69
C LEU A 235 25.40 26.29 -5.92
N GLY A 236 25.28 26.44 -4.60
CA GLY A 236 26.42 26.67 -3.72
C GLY A 236 26.84 28.14 -3.58
N ARG A 237 27.91 28.38 -2.84
CA ARG A 237 28.49 29.73 -2.66
C ARG A 237 29.27 30.16 -3.90
N ALA A 238 29.53 31.45 -4.06
CA ALA A 238 30.45 31.93 -5.10
C ALA A 238 31.87 31.40 -4.85
N SER A 239 32.59 31.03 -5.92
CA SER A 239 33.98 30.58 -5.83
C SER A 239 34.71 30.94 -7.12
N LYS A 240 35.74 31.78 -7.01
CA LYS A 240 36.57 32.17 -8.16
C LYS A 240 37.30 30.99 -8.79
N GLN A 241 37.69 30.00 -7.99
CA GLN A 241 38.28 28.76 -8.48
C GLN A 241 37.28 27.96 -9.34
N ALA A 242 36.01 27.91 -8.93
CA ALA A 242 34.97 27.25 -9.73
C ALA A 242 34.65 28.03 -11.01
N ASP A 243 34.64 29.36 -10.96
CA ASP A 243 34.44 30.22 -12.13
C ASP A 243 35.55 30.01 -13.18
N VAL A 244 36.81 29.85 -12.75
CA VAL A 244 37.94 29.47 -13.62
C VAL A 244 37.70 28.13 -14.29
N LEU A 245 37.30 27.11 -13.55
CA LEU A 245 37.01 25.78 -14.11
C LEU A 245 35.87 25.83 -15.14
N PHE A 246 34.78 26.55 -14.86
CA PHE A 246 33.68 26.70 -15.82
C PHE A 246 34.12 27.46 -17.07
N TYR A 247 34.91 28.52 -16.92
CA TYR A 247 35.44 29.28 -18.05
C TYR A 247 36.31 28.42 -18.97
N LEU A 248 37.22 27.62 -18.39
CA LEU A 248 38.06 26.70 -19.15
C LEU A 248 37.27 25.56 -19.81
N ALA A 249 36.17 25.10 -19.20
CA ALA A 249 35.32 24.05 -19.78
C ALA A 249 34.44 24.54 -20.93
N ASP A 250 34.12 25.83 -20.97
CA ASP A 250 33.30 26.46 -22.02
C ASP A 250 34.14 26.93 -23.21
N LEU A 251 35.47 26.95 -23.10
CA LEU A 251 36.40 27.29 -24.17
C LEU A 251 36.81 26.04 -24.96
N ASP A 252 36.70 26.15 -26.29
CA ASP A 252 37.40 25.26 -27.23
C ASP A 252 38.73 25.93 -27.67
N ASP A 253 39.64 25.12 -28.24
CA ASP A 253 40.97 25.54 -28.73
C ASP A 253 40.88 26.81 -29.61
N PRO A 254 41.73 27.86 -29.45
CA PRO A 254 43.01 27.90 -28.73
C PRO A 254 42.94 28.07 -27.20
N LEU A 255 43.89 27.46 -26.49
CA LEU A 255 44.07 27.61 -25.04
C LEU A 255 44.24 29.08 -24.62
N PRO A 256 43.54 29.55 -23.56
CA PRO A 256 43.59 30.94 -23.13
C PRO A 256 44.89 31.27 -22.39
N GLU A 257 45.35 32.52 -22.56
CA GLU A 257 46.41 33.10 -21.74
C GLU A 257 45.95 33.31 -20.29
N GLU A 258 46.87 33.22 -19.34
CA GLU A 258 46.64 33.44 -17.91
C GLU A 258 45.96 34.80 -17.64
N THR A 259 46.41 35.85 -18.32
CA THR A 259 45.85 37.21 -18.22
C THR A 259 44.38 37.25 -18.64
N ALA A 260 44.01 36.53 -19.68
CA ALA A 260 42.63 36.45 -20.18
C ALA A 260 41.73 35.70 -19.20
N VAL A 261 42.20 34.59 -18.61
CA VAL A 261 41.45 33.83 -17.59
C VAL A 261 41.21 34.68 -16.35
N LEU A 262 42.22 35.39 -15.86
CA LEU A 262 42.11 36.27 -14.70
C LEU A 262 41.13 37.42 -14.97
N ALA A 263 41.19 38.03 -16.16
CA ALA A 263 40.29 39.11 -16.55
C ALA A 263 38.83 38.65 -16.68
N ALA A 264 38.58 37.48 -17.28
CA ALA A 264 37.22 36.97 -17.51
C ALA A 264 36.54 36.50 -16.20
N THR A 265 37.30 35.86 -15.31
CA THR A 265 36.76 35.24 -14.08
C THR A 265 36.82 36.17 -12.86
N GLY A 266 37.68 37.20 -12.91
CA GLY A 266 38.03 38.03 -11.76
C GLY A 266 38.76 37.25 -10.66
N ALA A 267 39.41 36.13 -11.02
CA ALA A 267 40.29 35.39 -10.14
C ALA A 267 41.62 36.14 -9.95
N SER A 268 42.41 35.69 -8.98
CA SER A 268 43.76 36.19 -8.70
C SER A 268 44.77 35.04 -8.85
N PRO A 269 46.07 35.33 -8.97
CA PRO A 269 47.10 34.30 -9.14
C PRO A 269 47.05 33.20 -8.05
N HIS A 270 46.75 33.58 -6.80
CA HIS A 270 46.60 32.64 -5.70
C HIS A 270 45.48 31.60 -5.92
N HIS A 271 44.41 31.96 -6.64
CA HIS A 271 43.37 31.00 -7.00
C HIS A 271 43.86 29.97 -8.02
N LEU A 272 44.74 30.39 -8.95
CA LEU A 272 45.35 29.51 -9.95
C LEU A 272 46.39 28.60 -9.33
N GLU A 273 47.20 29.11 -8.39
CA GLU A 273 48.14 28.31 -7.58
C GLU A 273 47.40 27.19 -6.87
N ALA A 274 46.32 27.50 -6.15
CA ALA A 274 45.53 26.51 -5.44
C ALA A 274 44.86 25.47 -6.37
N LEU A 275 44.43 25.88 -7.58
CA LEU A 275 43.91 24.93 -8.58
C LEU A 275 45.01 24.04 -9.17
N THR A 276 46.24 24.55 -9.27
CA THR A 276 47.41 23.79 -9.75
C THR A 276 47.88 22.80 -8.69
N GLU A 277 47.95 23.21 -7.43
CA GLU A 277 48.24 22.34 -6.29
C GLU A 277 47.20 21.22 -6.14
N ALA A 278 45.94 21.51 -6.46
CA ALA A 278 44.87 20.52 -6.49
C ALA A 278 44.85 19.65 -7.77
N GLU A 279 45.83 19.83 -8.68
CA GLU A 279 45.94 19.12 -9.97
C GLU A 279 44.70 19.26 -10.87
N LEU A 280 43.98 20.38 -10.78
CA LEU A 280 42.77 20.64 -11.57
C LEU A 280 43.08 21.38 -12.88
N ILE A 281 44.15 22.18 -12.90
CA ILE A 281 44.64 22.91 -14.07
C ILE A 281 46.15 22.73 -14.22
N THR A 282 46.66 23.00 -15.41
CA THR A 282 48.09 23.07 -15.70
C THR A 282 48.41 24.44 -16.30
N ILE A 283 49.50 25.05 -15.82
CA ILE A 283 50.03 26.30 -16.37
C ILE A 283 51.30 25.95 -17.15
N SER A 284 51.30 26.24 -18.44
CA SER A 284 52.43 25.99 -19.34
C SER A 284 52.98 27.32 -19.88
N ASP A 285 54.29 27.46 -19.92
CA ASP A 285 54.94 28.60 -20.58
C ASP A 285 54.94 28.38 -22.10
N PHE A 286 54.32 29.26 -22.89
CA PHE A 286 54.35 29.18 -24.34
C PHE A 286 55.70 29.72 -24.85
N GLY A 287 56.61 28.82 -25.23
CA GLY A 287 57.91 29.17 -25.82
C GLY A 287 58.02 28.68 -27.26
N PHE A 288 57.60 29.48 -28.24
CA PHE A 288 58.04 29.28 -29.63
C PHE A 288 59.53 29.64 -29.72
N ARG A 289 60.42 28.64 -29.59
CA ARG A 289 61.79 28.78 -30.11
C ARG A 289 61.72 28.57 -31.62
N MET A 290 61.55 29.65 -32.38
CA MET A 290 61.99 29.65 -33.76
C MET A 290 63.52 29.69 -33.75
N ALA A 291 64.14 28.72 -34.41
CA ALA A 291 65.57 28.71 -34.63
C ALA A 291 65.94 29.90 -35.53
N GLU A 292 66.99 30.61 -35.09
CA GLU A 292 67.80 31.57 -35.85
C GLU A 292 67.15 32.92 -36.21
N GLU A 293 67.30 33.90 -35.31
CA GLU A 293 68.04 35.15 -35.58
C GLU A 293 68.27 35.91 -34.27
N GLU A 294 69.54 36.13 -33.94
CA GLU A 294 69.97 36.93 -32.78
C GLU A 294 69.60 38.39 -32.98
N SER A 295 68.63 38.90 -32.20
CA SER A 295 68.41 40.32 -31.96
C SER A 295 67.77 40.55 -30.58
N PRO A 296 68.02 41.71 -29.94
CA PRO A 296 68.26 41.78 -28.50
C PRO A 296 66.99 41.99 -27.66
N THR A 297 67.00 41.41 -26.45
CA THR A 297 66.20 41.79 -25.27
C THR A 297 64.75 42.20 -25.54
N SER A 298 63.90 41.20 -25.79
CA SER A 298 62.47 41.31 -25.45
C SER A 298 62.32 41.05 -23.96
N GLU A 299 62.11 42.12 -23.17
CA GLU A 299 61.73 42.08 -21.74
C GLU A 299 60.29 41.59 -21.51
N PHE A 300 59.58 41.16 -22.56
CA PHE A 300 58.23 40.63 -22.41
C PHE A 300 58.28 39.19 -21.86
N PRO A 301 57.69 38.93 -20.68
CA PRO A 301 57.56 37.56 -20.18
C PRO A 301 56.75 36.73 -21.17
N ASN A 302 57.19 35.51 -21.47
CA ASN A 302 56.45 34.59 -22.33
C ASN A 302 55.01 34.43 -21.77
N PRO A 303 53.97 34.47 -22.63
CA PRO A 303 52.61 34.31 -22.17
C PRO A 303 52.42 32.89 -21.61
N ARG A 304 51.90 32.81 -20.39
CA ARG A 304 51.50 31.55 -19.74
C ARG A 304 50.14 31.14 -20.24
N SER A 305 50.00 29.92 -20.73
CA SER A 305 48.71 29.33 -21.10
C SER A 305 48.17 28.44 -19.99
N ILE A 306 46.86 28.46 -19.80
CA ILE A 306 46.17 27.63 -18.79
C ILE A 306 45.32 26.57 -19.50
N SER A 307 45.46 25.31 -19.08
CA SER A 307 44.64 24.19 -19.56
C SER A 307 44.02 23.42 -18.41
N LEU A 308 42.92 22.71 -18.66
CA LEU A 308 42.37 21.73 -17.72
C LEU A 308 43.32 20.54 -17.61
N ALA A 309 43.64 20.13 -16.38
CA ALA A 309 44.38 18.90 -16.11
C ALA A 309 43.45 17.68 -15.99
N ILE A 310 42.13 17.94 -15.87
CA ILE A 310 41.08 16.94 -15.72
C ILE A 310 40.21 16.82 -16.98
N PRO A 311 39.58 15.66 -17.24
CA PRO A 311 38.60 15.53 -18.33
C PRO A 311 37.40 16.48 -18.16
N HIS A 312 36.85 17.00 -19.26
CA HIS A 312 35.70 17.92 -19.23
C HIS A 312 34.50 17.40 -18.42
N LYS A 313 34.23 16.09 -18.46
CA LYS A 313 33.15 15.45 -17.69
C LYS A 313 33.31 15.59 -16.17
N ASP A 314 34.54 15.76 -15.69
CA ASP A 314 34.88 15.83 -14.26
C ASP A 314 34.94 17.29 -13.76
N VAL A 315 34.85 18.28 -14.66
CA VAL A 315 34.87 19.69 -14.29
C VAL A 315 33.67 20.08 -13.43
N LEU A 316 32.46 19.69 -13.85
CA LEU A 316 31.23 20.03 -13.13
C LEU A 316 31.22 19.53 -11.67
N PRO A 317 31.52 18.25 -11.36
CA PRO A 317 31.59 17.79 -9.97
C PRO A 317 32.66 18.52 -9.15
N GLN A 318 33.84 18.79 -9.73
CA GLN A 318 34.93 19.49 -9.02
C GLN A 318 34.58 20.95 -8.73
N ALA A 319 34.02 21.66 -9.71
CA ALA A 319 33.56 23.04 -9.54
C ALA A 319 32.44 23.14 -8.48
N LEU A 320 31.52 22.17 -8.43
CA LEU A 320 30.48 22.11 -7.39
C LEU A 320 31.06 21.80 -6.01
N ALA A 321 32.09 20.96 -5.91
CA ALA A 321 32.79 20.70 -4.65
C ALA A 321 33.41 21.99 -4.08
N LEU A 322 34.10 22.77 -4.92
CA LEU A 322 34.68 24.08 -4.54
C LEU A 322 33.62 25.09 -4.06
N ARG A 323 32.37 24.95 -4.51
CA ARG A 323 31.23 25.76 -4.10
C ARG A 323 30.45 25.21 -2.90
N GLY A 324 30.87 24.09 -2.31
CA GLY A 324 30.15 23.41 -1.23
C GLY A 324 28.80 22.84 -1.69
N ALA A 325 28.68 22.49 -2.96
CA ALA A 325 27.47 22.03 -3.63
C ALA A 325 27.56 20.58 -4.14
N ALA A 326 28.58 19.82 -3.72
CA ALA A 326 28.79 18.43 -4.13
C ALA A 326 27.57 17.52 -3.92
N THR A 327 26.82 17.72 -2.83
CA THR A 327 25.61 16.95 -2.52
C THR A 327 24.53 17.08 -3.61
N TYR A 328 24.41 18.24 -4.26
CA TYR A 328 23.43 18.42 -5.35
C TYR A 328 23.78 17.58 -6.58
N TYR A 329 25.08 17.48 -6.90
CA TYR A 329 25.56 16.62 -7.97
C TYR A 329 25.32 15.14 -7.64
N GLN A 330 25.55 14.72 -6.40
CA GLN A 330 25.29 13.34 -5.95
C GLN A 330 23.80 12.97 -6.07
N ILE A 331 22.90 13.84 -5.63
CA ILE A 331 21.45 13.62 -5.76
C ILE A 331 21.07 13.47 -7.23
N THR A 332 21.49 14.41 -8.08
CA THR A 332 21.09 14.42 -9.50
C THR A 332 21.70 13.26 -10.28
N THR A 333 22.92 12.83 -9.95
CA THR A 333 23.56 11.64 -10.52
C THR A 333 22.83 10.35 -10.12
N LEU A 334 22.41 10.24 -8.85
CA LEU A 334 21.63 9.11 -8.37
C LEU A 334 20.29 9.04 -9.10
N LEU A 335 19.57 10.17 -9.18
CA LEU A 335 18.28 10.24 -9.87
C LEU A 335 18.40 10.00 -11.37
N ALA A 336 19.49 10.45 -12.02
CA ALA A 336 19.71 10.21 -13.45
C ALA A 336 19.92 8.73 -13.79
N ARG A 337 20.40 7.92 -12.83
CA ARG A 337 20.57 6.47 -13.00
C ARG A 337 19.30 5.69 -12.67
N ALA A 338 18.35 6.30 -11.97
CA ALA A 338 17.12 5.65 -11.58
C ALA A 338 16.11 5.70 -12.74
N ALA A 339 15.56 4.54 -13.11
CA ALA A 339 14.50 4.45 -14.11
C ALA A 339 13.11 4.86 -13.57
N GLN A 340 12.98 4.97 -12.24
CA GLN A 340 11.74 5.27 -11.53
C GLN A 340 11.97 6.31 -10.43
N PRO A 341 10.90 6.98 -9.94
CA PRO A 341 10.99 7.88 -8.79
C PRO A 341 11.61 7.19 -7.58
N VAL A 342 12.61 7.83 -6.97
CA VAL A 342 13.36 7.24 -5.85
C VAL A 342 12.79 7.72 -4.52
N ALA A 343 12.70 6.83 -3.54
CA ALA A 343 12.26 7.20 -2.20
C ALA A 343 13.22 8.23 -1.58
N ILE A 344 12.65 9.28 -0.95
CA ILE A 344 13.44 10.34 -0.32
C ILE A 344 14.37 9.79 0.78
N SER A 345 13.96 8.72 1.47
CA SER A 345 14.80 8.01 2.47
C SER A 345 16.09 7.49 1.86
N ASP A 346 16.02 6.93 0.66
CA ASP A 346 17.14 6.24 0.02
C ASP A 346 18.10 7.27 -0.56
N ILE A 347 17.56 8.38 -1.06
CA ILE A 347 18.36 9.56 -1.45
C ILE A 347 19.15 10.08 -0.24
N TYR A 348 18.53 10.21 0.93
CA TYR A 348 19.24 10.65 2.14
C TYR A 348 20.31 9.66 2.56
N ALA A 349 19.99 8.36 2.54
CA ALA A 349 20.94 7.30 2.91
C ALA A 349 22.15 7.27 1.97
N ALA A 350 21.94 7.43 0.65
CA ALA A 350 23.00 7.34 -0.33
C ALA A 350 23.85 8.62 -0.48
N THR A 351 23.27 9.80 -0.22
CA THR A 351 23.94 11.10 -0.51
C THR A 351 24.21 11.94 0.73
N GLY A 352 23.69 11.57 1.91
CA GLY A 352 23.73 12.42 3.10
C GLY A 352 22.89 13.71 2.96
N ALA A 353 22.03 13.78 1.94
CA ALA A 353 21.20 14.95 1.69
C ALA A 353 20.08 15.14 2.73
N ASN A 354 19.43 16.29 2.68
CA ASN A 354 18.27 16.62 3.49
C ASN A 354 17.16 17.24 2.62
N LEU A 355 16.01 17.52 3.25
CA LEU A 355 14.84 18.07 2.56
C LEU A 355 15.11 19.45 1.93
N GLN A 356 16.01 20.26 2.50
CA GLN A 356 16.33 21.58 1.94
C GLN A 356 17.08 21.46 0.62
N HIS A 357 17.97 20.48 0.48
CA HIS A 357 18.62 20.18 -0.80
C HIS A 357 17.60 19.85 -1.88
N LEU A 358 16.67 18.94 -1.57
CA LEU A 358 15.62 18.53 -2.50
C LEU A 358 14.67 19.69 -2.85
N LYS A 359 14.24 20.49 -1.87
CA LYS A 359 13.42 21.69 -2.12
C LYS A 359 14.14 22.69 -3.03
N LYS A 360 15.45 22.87 -2.86
CA LYS A 360 16.22 23.80 -3.70
C LYS A 360 16.34 23.31 -5.14
N LEU A 361 16.55 22.01 -5.34
CA LEU A 361 16.53 21.39 -6.67
C LEU A 361 15.14 21.47 -7.33
N ALA A 362 14.08 21.24 -6.55
CA ALA A 362 12.71 21.36 -7.04
C ALA A 362 12.36 22.81 -7.41
N LYS A 363 12.85 23.80 -6.63
CA LYS A 363 12.66 25.24 -6.94
C LYS A 363 13.35 25.66 -8.25
N LEU A 364 14.42 24.98 -8.64
CA LEU A 364 15.10 25.19 -9.93
C LEU A 364 14.48 24.34 -11.06
N ASP A 365 13.37 23.65 -10.80
CA ASP A 365 12.71 22.69 -11.69
C ASP A 365 13.68 21.63 -12.22
N LEU A 366 14.62 21.18 -11.38
CA LEU A 366 15.54 20.08 -11.73
C LEU A 366 14.94 18.72 -11.36
N ILE A 367 14.18 18.68 -10.27
CA ILE A 367 13.52 17.47 -9.78
C ILE A 367 12.05 17.74 -9.48
N ARG A 368 11.22 16.69 -9.51
CA ARG A 368 9.84 16.71 -9.00
C ARG A 368 9.76 15.91 -7.71
N LEU A 369 9.01 16.42 -6.73
CA LEU A 369 8.70 15.69 -5.49
C LEU A 369 7.30 15.08 -5.61
N GLY A 370 7.20 13.77 -5.39
CA GLY A 370 5.97 12.99 -5.52
C GLY A 370 5.61 12.22 -4.25
N ALA A 371 4.51 11.47 -4.35
CA ALA A 371 4.14 10.47 -3.36
C ALA A 371 3.57 9.24 -4.07
N GLU A 372 4.13 8.07 -3.78
CA GLU A 372 3.70 6.79 -4.35
C GLU A 372 3.18 5.85 -3.27
N GLU A 373 2.18 5.05 -3.62
CA GLU A 373 1.65 3.99 -2.76
C GLU A 373 2.55 2.77 -2.88
N VAL A 374 3.06 2.31 -1.73
CA VAL A 374 3.95 1.15 -1.69
C VAL A 374 3.29 0.03 -0.93
N TRP A 375 3.16 -1.12 -1.61
CA TRP A 375 2.86 -2.39 -0.98
C TRP A 375 4.13 -2.91 -0.31
N ARG A 376 4.02 -3.38 0.94
CA ARG A 376 5.13 -4.05 1.63
C ARG A 376 4.87 -5.54 1.58
N ASP A 377 5.78 -6.29 0.97
CA ASP A 377 5.90 -7.70 1.26
C ASP A 377 6.65 -7.86 2.60
N PRO A 378 5.97 -8.28 3.69
CA PRO A 378 6.59 -8.44 5.00
C PRO A 378 7.60 -9.60 5.05
N LEU A 379 7.71 -10.41 4.00
CA LEU A 379 8.59 -11.56 3.90
C LEU A 379 9.76 -11.35 2.92
N ALA A 380 9.87 -10.19 2.27
CA ALA A 380 10.90 -9.92 1.25
C ALA A 380 12.35 -10.11 1.76
N ASP A 381 12.60 -9.86 3.05
CA ASP A 381 13.94 -10.00 3.66
C ASP A 381 14.18 -11.39 4.28
N ARG A 382 13.30 -12.37 4.04
CA ARG A 382 13.43 -13.73 4.57
C ARG A 382 13.85 -14.70 3.48
N ASP A 383 15.10 -15.16 3.55
CA ASP A 383 15.54 -16.34 2.81
C ASP A 383 14.99 -17.60 3.48
N PHE A 384 14.06 -18.27 2.80
CA PHE A 384 13.60 -19.60 3.19
C PHE A 384 14.54 -20.63 2.58
N THR A 385 15.55 -21.06 3.33
CA THR A 385 16.35 -22.24 2.94
C THR A 385 15.43 -23.46 2.89
N PRO A 386 15.33 -24.18 1.76
CA PRO A 386 14.56 -25.41 1.69
C PRO A 386 15.13 -26.40 2.72
N ALA A 387 14.36 -26.69 3.77
CA ALA A 387 14.73 -27.70 4.73
C ALA A 387 14.69 -29.09 4.05
N GLU A 388 15.60 -29.99 4.42
CA GLU A 388 15.45 -31.40 4.06
C GLU A 388 14.11 -31.91 4.62
N ALA A 389 13.31 -32.54 3.75
CA ALA A 389 12.00 -33.02 4.14
C ALA A 389 12.16 -34.07 5.26
N PRO A 390 11.46 -33.91 6.41
CA PRO A 390 11.54 -34.88 7.49
C PRO A 390 11.01 -36.24 7.03
N GLN A 391 11.55 -37.32 7.59
CA GLN A 391 10.98 -38.64 7.37
C GLN A 391 9.60 -38.71 8.03
N LEU A 392 8.57 -38.84 7.20
CA LEU A 392 7.19 -38.95 7.63
C LEU A 392 6.96 -40.31 8.30
N THR A 393 6.15 -40.33 9.37
CA THR A 393 5.62 -41.59 9.90
C THR A 393 4.71 -42.28 8.87
N LEU A 394 4.35 -43.55 9.11
CA LEU A 394 3.43 -44.27 8.23
C LEU A 394 2.08 -43.55 8.05
N ASP A 395 1.53 -43.00 9.13
CA ASP A 395 0.25 -42.29 9.08
C ASP A 395 0.39 -40.93 8.37
N GLN A 396 1.47 -40.20 8.64
CA GLN A 396 1.79 -38.96 7.92
C GLN A 396 2.00 -39.21 6.42
N THR A 397 2.65 -40.32 6.05
CA THR A 397 2.88 -40.70 4.64
C THR A 397 1.56 -41.00 3.94
N ARG A 398 0.60 -41.65 4.61
CA ARG A 398 -0.74 -41.91 4.06
C ARG A 398 -1.52 -40.62 3.83
N VAL A 399 -1.49 -39.71 4.80
CA VAL A 399 -2.16 -38.40 4.69
C VAL A 399 -1.50 -37.57 3.58
N TRP A 400 -0.18 -37.49 3.57
CA TRP A 400 0.60 -36.79 2.54
C TRP A 400 0.33 -37.34 1.14
N GLY A 401 0.22 -38.66 0.99
CA GLY A 401 -0.13 -39.29 -0.29
C GLY A 401 -1.48 -38.80 -0.84
N ARG A 402 -2.51 -38.67 0.01
CA ARG A 402 -3.81 -38.14 -0.39
C ARG A 402 -3.75 -36.66 -0.77
N VAL A 403 -3.06 -35.85 0.03
CA VAL A 403 -2.85 -34.42 -0.25
C VAL A 403 -2.12 -34.25 -1.58
N LYS A 404 -1.06 -35.02 -1.81
CA LYS A 404 -0.26 -34.97 -3.04
C LYS A 404 -1.07 -35.32 -4.29
N VAL A 405 -1.91 -36.36 -4.22
CA VAL A 405 -2.80 -36.72 -5.34
C VAL A 405 -3.77 -35.59 -5.64
N ALA A 406 -4.43 -35.05 -4.62
CA ALA A 406 -5.39 -33.95 -4.79
C ALA A 406 -4.74 -32.64 -5.27
N MET A 407 -3.48 -32.38 -4.92
CA MET A 407 -2.71 -31.25 -5.46
C MET A 407 -2.43 -31.41 -6.96
N ILE A 408 -2.03 -32.61 -7.39
CA ILE A 408 -1.77 -32.91 -8.81
C ILE A 408 -3.07 -32.81 -9.63
N GLU A 409 -4.17 -33.36 -9.13
CA GLU A 409 -5.48 -33.26 -9.78
C GLU A 409 -5.99 -31.81 -9.90
N ALA A 410 -5.59 -30.91 -8.99
CA ALA A 410 -5.91 -29.49 -9.09
C ALA A 410 -5.09 -28.77 -10.18
N GLU A 411 -3.82 -29.16 -10.37
CA GLU A 411 -2.96 -28.62 -11.43
C GLU A 411 -3.46 -29.03 -12.84
N ASP A 412 -3.94 -30.27 -12.99
CA ASP A 412 -4.47 -30.76 -14.27
C ASP A 412 -5.82 -30.11 -14.67
N GLU A 413 -6.65 -29.71 -13.69
CA GLU A 413 -7.91 -28.97 -13.95
C GLU A 413 -7.66 -27.54 -14.46
N ASP A 414 -6.58 -26.88 -14.03
CA ASP A 414 -6.18 -25.53 -14.51
C ASP A 414 -5.60 -25.57 -15.95
N VAL A 415 -5.06 -26.72 -16.40
CA VAL A 415 -4.48 -26.88 -17.75
C VAL A 415 -5.54 -27.27 -18.80
N GLY A 416 -6.69 -27.81 -18.36
CA GLY A 416 -7.78 -28.33 -19.21
C GLY A 416 -8.58 -27.29 -20.02
N LEU A 417 -8.29 -25.98 -19.90
CA LEU A 417 -8.95 -24.92 -20.68
C LEU A 417 -8.15 -24.47 -21.92
N SER A 418 -7.12 -25.21 -22.34
CA SER A 418 -6.26 -24.82 -23.47
C SER A 418 -6.05 -25.91 -24.54
N GLY A 419 -7.13 -26.56 -24.98
CA GLY A 419 -7.02 -27.38 -26.20
C GLY A 419 -8.30 -28.03 -26.67
N GLN A 420 -8.93 -27.45 -27.70
CA GLN A 420 -9.36 -28.17 -28.91
C GLN A 420 -9.81 -27.21 -30.03
N ASP A 421 -8.94 -27.15 -31.06
CA ASP A 421 -9.18 -27.14 -32.52
C ASP A 421 -10.22 -26.22 -33.19
N GLY A 422 -9.75 -25.44 -34.17
CA GLY A 422 -10.50 -25.26 -35.43
C GLY A 422 -10.46 -23.88 -36.10
N ASP A 423 -9.57 -23.73 -37.08
CA ASP A 423 -9.62 -22.82 -38.26
C ASP A 423 -9.49 -21.30 -38.11
N GLY A 424 -8.69 -20.73 -39.01
CA GLY A 424 -8.16 -19.39 -38.92
C GLY A 424 -9.02 -18.27 -39.51
N VAL A 425 -8.55 -17.04 -39.29
CA VAL A 425 -8.57 -15.87 -40.19
C VAL A 425 -7.89 -14.70 -39.45
N THR A 426 -7.40 -13.78 -40.27
CA THR A 426 -6.46 -12.66 -40.11
C THR A 426 -6.58 -11.70 -38.93
N LEU A 427 -5.40 -11.12 -38.62
CA LEU A 427 -5.09 -9.90 -37.85
C LEU A 427 -6.13 -8.78 -37.96
N ASP A 428 -6.54 -8.23 -36.82
CA ASP A 428 -6.65 -6.77 -36.66
C ASP A 428 -6.49 -6.34 -35.20
N ASP A 429 -5.76 -5.23 -35.03
CA ASP A 429 -5.47 -4.51 -33.79
C ASP A 429 -6.75 -3.91 -33.19
N THR A 430 -6.93 -4.00 -31.87
CA THR A 430 -7.39 -2.90 -30.99
C THR A 430 -7.54 -3.35 -29.53
N SER A 431 -6.78 -2.70 -28.65
CA SER A 431 -7.08 -2.37 -27.25
C SER A 431 -8.26 -3.09 -26.57
N SER A 432 -7.95 -4.08 -25.73
CA SER A 432 -8.87 -4.65 -24.73
C SER A 432 -8.27 -4.52 -23.32
N PRO A 433 -9.05 -4.11 -22.30
CA PRO A 433 -8.54 -3.88 -20.97
C PRO A 433 -8.10 -5.21 -20.34
N ALA A 434 -6.99 -5.19 -19.61
CA ALA A 434 -6.48 -6.33 -18.88
C ALA A 434 -7.59 -6.96 -18.02
N HIS A 435 -8.01 -8.18 -18.39
CA HIS A 435 -8.81 -9.01 -17.51
C HIS A 435 -8.01 -9.21 -16.21
N PRO A 436 -8.61 -9.01 -15.02
CA PRO A 436 -7.93 -9.35 -13.78
C PRO A 436 -7.65 -10.85 -13.81
N TYR A 437 -6.38 -11.21 -13.60
CA TYR A 437 -5.97 -12.57 -13.35
C TYR A 437 -6.71 -13.05 -12.10
N THR A 438 -7.78 -13.82 -12.26
CA THR A 438 -8.50 -14.45 -11.14
C THR A 438 -7.87 -15.83 -10.95
N PRO A 439 -6.91 -16.00 -10.02
CA PRO A 439 -6.38 -17.33 -9.75
C PRO A 439 -7.52 -18.22 -9.25
N THR A 440 -7.66 -19.40 -9.84
CA THR A 440 -8.49 -20.47 -9.28
C THR A 440 -8.05 -20.67 -7.82
N PRO A 441 -8.96 -20.58 -6.83
CA PRO A 441 -8.55 -20.69 -5.45
C PRO A 441 -7.95 -22.08 -5.19
N PRO A 442 -6.81 -22.18 -4.50
CA PRO A 442 -6.17 -23.47 -4.24
C PRO A 442 -7.12 -24.38 -3.44
N LYS A 443 -7.16 -25.68 -3.76
CA LYS A 443 -7.95 -26.66 -3.00
C LYS A 443 -7.47 -26.66 -1.53
N PRO A 444 -8.32 -26.29 -0.56
CA PRO A 444 -7.93 -26.23 0.84
C PRO A 444 -7.79 -27.65 1.42
N PHE A 445 -6.74 -27.89 2.20
CA PHE A 445 -6.57 -29.12 2.96
C PHE A 445 -6.64 -28.81 4.45
N LEU A 446 -7.60 -29.42 5.16
CA LEU A 446 -7.65 -29.39 6.62
C LEU A 446 -6.95 -30.62 7.17
N LEU A 447 -5.81 -30.42 7.83
CA LEU A 447 -5.08 -31.48 8.51
C LEU A 447 -5.50 -31.47 9.98
N HIS A 448 -6.16 -32.53 10.42
CA HIS A 448 -6.52 -32.74 11.83
C HIS A 448 -5.59 -33.80 12.43
N GLY A 449 -5.06 -33.54 13.63
CA GLY A 449 -4.08 -34.43 14.25
C GLY A 449 -4.09 -34.35 15.77
N VAL A 450 -3.52 -35.37 16.43
CA VAL A 450 -3.26 -35.33 17.87
C VAL A 450 -1.78 -35.01 18.04
N THR A 451 -1.48 -33.89 18.69
CA THR A 451 -0.09 -33.55 19.03
C THR A 451 0.50 -34.58 19.99
N GLY A 452 1.83 -34.65 20.10
CA GLY A 452 2.51 -35.49 21.10
C GLY A 452 2.09 -35.22 22.55
N SER A 453 1.36 -34.13 22.81
CA SER A 453 0.77 -33.78 24.11
C SER A 453 -0.63 -34.37 24.37
N GLY A 454 -1.23 -35.07 23.40
CA GLY A 454 -2.58 -35.64 23.49
C GLY A 454 -3.70 -34.66 23.17
N LYS A 455 -3.39 -33.43 22.74
CA LYS A 455 -4.38 -32.45 22.29
C LYS A 455 -4.67 -32.62 20.81
N THR A 456 -5.94 -32.62 20.44
CA THR A 456 -6.40 -32.49 19.05
C THR A 456 -6.16 -31.06 18.55
N GLU A 457 -5.49 -30.94 17.41
CA GLU A 457 -5.28 -29.71 16.65
C GLU A 457 -5.85 -29.85 15.23
#